data_AF-A0A8J4TPF5-F1
#
_entry.id   AF-A0A8J4TPF5-F1
#
_cell.length_a   1.000
_cell.length_b   1.000
_cell.length_c   1.000
_cell.angle_alpha   90.00
_cell.angle_beta   90.00
_cell.angle_gamma   90.00
#
_symmetry.space_group_name_H-M   'P 1'
#
loop_
_entity.id
_entity.type
_entity.pdbx_description
1 polymer ?
#
loop_
_entity_poly.entity_id
_entity_poly.type
_entity_poly.pdbx_seq_one_letter_code
_entity_poly.pdbx_strand_id
1 'polypeptide(L)'
;MLESEVPDLHPYTSVLQTLLANSTTEECRLSYTLSPDWHSLNLCLGKLLKFQQDDQERNWSLHDEQTELEQVLVVLIDVLMKADRELLRYYFKFSNYRPLQSMLQLYQSESRALIRRKLLLCIGMICSLDDACSRVVLASVLPHELIRELATVDNDADVRHIATGMRLLTLLLAQAKELPVDVKDKLNVDFLAKILWFIGSIEEPQVTSLIDLDPFDASVSTKVVAQKKLFNGRLAHAATVLLLACNWHFCSATAARMNQSTTRLPLIEALMAQPSASKCFLELVIQAFNRDLDPIVFVDFKCPVNENRINRLICWIDAVSGKSSAHTNQDGFEIPDNSLIAKVFEGLDEESNTSLIDDDDGLYARLLWVDSLNIRERPVPLTTLPTGAPATTPCHSVVKLLFDLFGSVETAGLVYGNDQDVVVDVITRQLCNLSFKDSQRIFNYPVLLSLIIANSDYVARGAHRGRELITGLSTLLTTELPDEVNTACSTRGLDLARISLQLLRSALQKG
;
A
#
# COMPACT_ATOMS: atom_id res chain seq x y z
N MET A 1 29.66 -4.26 -13.38
CA MET A 1 30.05 -5.16 -14.50
C MET A 1 31.06 -4.54 -15.44
N LEU A 2 31.01 -3.23 -15.75
CA LEU A 2 32.05 -2.56 -16.57
C LEU A 2 33.42 -2.38 -15.88
N GLU A 3 33.46 -2.34 -14.54
CA GLU A 3 34.71 -2.19 -13.76
C GLU A 3 35.68 -3.37 -13.89
N SER A 4 35.19 -4.57 -14.18
CA SER A 4 36.03 -5.76 -14.30
C SER A 4 36.67 -5.94 -15.68
N GLU A 5 36.21 -5.20 -16.69
CA GLU A 5 36.62 -5.39 -18.09
C GLU A 5 37.65 -4.35 -18.56
N VAL A 6 37.78 -3.21 -17.89
CA VAL A 6 38.71 -2.14 -18.31
C VAL A 6 39.39 -1.49 -17.09
N PRO A 7 40.66 -1.87 -16.77
CA PRO A 7 41.40 -1.35 -15.62
C PRO A 7 41.66 0.18 -15.65
N ASP A 8 41.61 0.80 -16.82
CA ASP A 8 41.89 2.23 -17.04
C ASP A 8 40.72 3.17 -16.65
N LEU A 9 39.57 2.63 -16.23
CA LEU A 9 38.41 3.42 -15.79
C LEU A 9 38.44 3.76 -14.28
N HIS A 10 39.30 3.10 -13.49
CA HIS A 10 39.39 3.28 -12.04
C HIS A 10 39.70 4.73 -11.57
N PRO A 11 40.55 5.52 -12.25
CA PRO A 11 40.76 6.92 -11.87
C PRO A 11 39.57 7.83 -12.22
N TYR A 12 38.73 7.45 -13.19
CA TYR A 12 37.56 8.24 -13.59
C TYR A 12 36.33 7.93 -12.73
N THR A 13 36.16 6.67 -12.32
CA THR A 13 35.09 6.28 -11.38
C THR A 13 35.33 6.85 -9.99
N SER A 14 36.58 6.92 -9.54
CA SER A 14 36.93 7.58 -8.27
C SER A 14 36.71 9.09 -8.33
N VAL A 15 37.04 9.76 -9.45
CA VAL A 15 36.75 11.19 -9.65
C VAL A 15 35.25 11.46 -9.73
N LEU A 16 34.46 10.63 -10.41
CA LEU A 16 33.00 10.74 -10.45
C LEU A 16 32.37 10.51 -9.07
N GLN A 17 32.82 9.50 -8.31
CA GLN A 17 32.38 9.28 -6.93
C GLN A 17 32.77 10.44 -6.02
N THR A 18 33.95 11.03 -6.23
CA THR A 18 34.42 12.19 -5.46
C THR A 18 33.63 13.46 -5.82
N LEU A 19 33.27 13.67 -7.09
CA LEU A 19 32.43 14.78 -7.54
C LEU A 19 30.97 14.63 -7.07
N LEU A 20 30.43 13.41 -7.10
CA LEU A 20 29.11 13.10 -6.54
C LEU A 20 29.09 13.26 -5.02
N ALA A 21 30.16 12.89 -4.32
CA ALA A 21 30.28 13.04 -2.87
C ALA A 21 30.58 14.49 -2.41
N ASN A 22 31.23 15.30 -3.26
CA ASN A 22 31.63 16.67 -2.93
C ASN A 22 30.69 17.76 -3.48
N SER A 23 29.71 17.42 -4.33
CA SER A 23 28.71 18.38 -4.77
C SER A 23 27.92 18.92 -3.58
N THR A 24 27.95 20.24 -3.38
CA THR A 24 27.20 20.86 -2.30
C THR A 24 25.70 20.74 -2.60
N THR A 25 24.87 20.62 -1.56
CA THR A 25 23.40 20.59 -1.73
C THR A 25 22.85 21.77 -2.56
N GLU A 26 23.56 22.90 -2.63
CA GLU A 26 23.21 24.07 -3.45
C GLU A 26 23.54 23.88 -4.94
N GLU A 27 24.67 23.26 -5.29
CA GLU A 27 25.05 22.96 -6.68
C GLU A 27 24.11 21.92 -7.30
N CYS A 28 23.71 20.90 -6.53
CA CYS A 28 22.68 19.95 -6.97
C CYS A 28 21.32 20.63 -7.20
N ARG A 29 20.94 21.61 -6.37
CA ARG A 29 19.67 22.35 -6.50
C ARG A 29 19.64 23.23 -7.75
N LEU A 30 20.75 23.90 -8.08
CA LEU A 30 20.88 24.67 -9.32
C LEU A 30 20.78 23.76 -10.54
N SER A 31 21.40 22.58 -10.48
CA SER A 31 21.32 21.56 -11.54
C SER A 31 19.88 21.07 -11.79
N TYR A 32 19.05 20.91 -10.73
CA TYR A 32 17.65 20.50 -10.91
C TYR A 32 16.83 21.50 -11.70
N THR A 33 16.98 22.80 -11.46
CA THR A 33 16.20 23.83 -12.18
C THR A 33 16.46 23.86 -13.68
N LEU A 34 17.60 23.34 -14.11
CA LEU A 34 18.02 23.21 -15.50
C LEU A 34 17.61 21.86 -16.13
N SER A 35 17.09 20.92 -15.33
CA SER A 35 16.70 19.59 -15.80
C SER A 35 15.47 19.64 -16.71
N PRO A 36 15.39 18.81 -17.77
CA PRO A 36 14.18 18.67 -18.56
C PRO A 36 12.95 18.28 -17.73
N ASP A 37 13.12 17.41 -16.72
CA ASP A 37 12.04 17.00 -15.84
C ASP A 37 11.46 18.19 -15.06
N TRP A 38 12.30 19.13 -14.63
CA TRP A 38 11.87 20.35 -13.94
C TRP A 38 11.05 21.26 -14.84
N HIS A 39 11.45 21.39 -16.11
CA HIS A 39 10.72 22.17 -17.10
C HIS A 39 9.36 21.52 -17.43
N SER A 40 9.34 20.20 -17.63
CA SER A 40 8.11 19.45 -17.86
C SER A 40 7.15 19.52 -16.67
N LEU A 41 7.66 19.47 -15.43
CA LEU A 41 6.87 19.70 -14.22
C LEU A 41 6.26 21.09 -14.21
N ASN A 42 7.05 22.15 -14.45
CA ASN A 42 6.55 23.52 -14.48
C ASN A 42 5.47 23.72 -15.54
N LEU A 43 5.66 23.13 -16.73
CA LEU A 43 4.69 23.21 -17.81
C LEU A 43 3.38 22.51 -17.42
N CYS A 44 3.45 21.25 -16.99
CA CYS A 44 2.27 20.46 -16.68
C CYS A 44 1.52 21.02 -15.47
N LEU A 45 2.22 21.29 -14.37
CA LEU A 45 1.63 21.80 -13.14
C LEU A 45 1.17 23.26 -13.29
N GLY A 46 1.85 24.05 -14.12
CA GLY A 46 1.41 25.39 -14.50
C GLY A 46 0.10 25.36 -15.30
N LYS A 47 -0.06 24.42 -16.25
CA LYS A 47 -1.33 24.21 -16.96
C LYS A 47 -2.44 23.74 -16.01
N LEU A 48 -2.17 22.80 -15.11
CA LEU A 48 -3.16 22.36 -14.11
C LEU A 48 -3.61 23.49 -13.19
N LEU A 49 -2.70 24.39 -12.78
CA LEU A 49 -3.07 25.57 -12.00
C LEU A 49 -4.01 26.50 -12.79
N LYS A 50 -3.76 26.69 -14.09
CA LYS A 50 -4.67 27.49 -14.95
C LYS A 50 -6.04 26.85 -15.06
N PHE A 51 -6.10 25.53 -15.37
CA PHE A 51 -7.37 24.81 -15.40
C PHE A 51 -8.17 24.96 -14.09
N GLN A 52 -7.49 24.93 -12.94
CA GLN A 52 -8.12 25.14 -11.64
C GLN A 52 -8.68 26.56 -11.47
N GLN A 53 -7.93 27.58 -11.91
CA GLN A 53 -8.36 28.98 -11.84
C GLN A 53 -9.53 29.26 -12.78
N ASP A 54 -9.45 28.74 -14.01
CA ASP A 54 -10.49 28.97 -15.01
C ASP A 54 -11.79 28.21 -14.66
N ASP A 55 -11.71 27.07 -13.96
CA ASP A 55 -12.88 26.35 -13.41
C ASP A 55 -13.63 27.20 -12.34
N GLN A 56 -12.92 28.09 -11.64
CA GLN A 56 -13.53 29.06 -10.73
C GLN A 56 -14.21 30.23 -11.48
N GLU A 57 -13.79 30.54 -12.71
CA GLU A 57 -14.28 31.69 -13.50
C GLU A 57 -15.36 31.35 -14.55
N ARG A 58 -15.71 30.06 -14.73
CA ARG A 58 -16.83 29.52 -15.54
C ARG A 58 -17.21 30.33 -16.79
N ASN A 59 -16.48 30.11 -17.87
CA ASN A 59 -16.99 30.22 -19.25
C ASN A 59 -16.19 29.24 -20.11
N TRP A 60 -16.69 28.03 -20.38
CA TRP A 60 -15.91 27.04 -21.14
C TRP A 60 -16.69 26.27 -22.21
N SER A 61 -15.97 26.00 -23.30
CA SER A 61 -16.39 25.21 -24.46
C SER A 61 -15.86 23.78 -24.25
N LEU A 62 -16.77 22.87 -23.91
CA LEU A 62 -16.51 21.67 -23.08
C LEU A 62 -15.70 20.52 -23.73
N HIS A 63 -15.16 20.66 -24.95
CA HIS A 63 -14.59 19.51 -25.68
C HIS A 63 -13.09 19.63 -26.02
N ASP A 64 -12.58 20.80 -26.40
CA ASP A 64 -11.17 20.94 -26.78
C ASP A 64 -10.24 20.90 -25.54
N GLU A 65 -10.65 21.49 -24.42
CA GLU A 65 -9.89 21.45 -23.15
C GLU A 65 -9.90 20.07 -22.47
N GLN A 66 -10.89 19.21 -22.79
CA GLN A 66 -10.99 17.88 -22.20
C GLN A 66 -9.79 17.01 -22.60
N THR A 67 -9.47 17.01 -23.89
CA THR A 67 -8.34 16.25 -24.44
C THR A 67 -7.03 16.84 -23.94
N GLU A 68 -6.95 18.17 -23.79
CA GLU A 68 -5.76 18.82 -23.26
C GLU A 68 -5.50 18.47 -21.79
N LEU A 69 -6.49 18.53 -20.91
CA LEU A 69 -6.31 18.17 -19.50
C LEU A 69 -5.87 16.71 -19.33
N GLU A 70 -6.47 15.81 -20.10
CA GLU A 70 -6.07 14.40 -20.08
C GLU A 70 -4.61 14.21 -20.54
N GLN A 71 -4.21 14.84 -21.64
CA GLN A 71 -2.84 14.80 -22.16
C GLN A 71 -1.84 15.36 -21.14
N VAL A 72 -2.16 16.49 -20.51
CA VAL A 72 -1.33 17.09 -19.45
C VAL A 72 -1.14 16.11 -18.29
N LEU A 73 -2.19 15.42 -17.87
CA LEU A 73 -2.09 14.41 -16.80
C LEU A 73 -1.28 13.19 -17.22
N VAL A 74 -1.38 12.74 -18.48
CA VAL A 74 -0.55 11.64 -19.00
C VAL A 74 0.93 12.01 -18.95
N VAL A 75 1.29 13.19 -19.45
CA VAL A 75 2.68 13.68 -19.40
C VAL A 75 3.15 13.85 -17.96
N LEU A 76 2.30 14.39 -17.08
CA LEU A 76 2.64 14.54 -15.67
C LEU A 76 2.88 13.20 -14.99
N ILE A 77 2.05 12.19 -15.26
CA ILE A 77 2.24 10.83 -14.74
C ILE A 77 3.60 10.29 -15.19
N ASP A 78 3.93 10.45 -16.47
CA ASP A 78 5.19 9.98 -17.03
C ASP A 78 6.40 10.62 -16.34
N VAL A 79 6.36 11.93 -16.14
CA VAL A 79 7.41 12.68 -15.44
C VAL A 79 7.49 12.26 -13.97
N LEU A 80 6.37 12.14 -13.25
CA LEU A 80 6.35 11.72 -11.84
C LEU A 80 6.91 10.30 -11.64
N MET A 81 6.67 9.41 -12.61
CA MET A 81 7.19 8.05 -12.63
C MET A 81 8.70 8.00 -12.91
N LYS A 82 9.18 8.79 -13.89
CA LYS A 82 10.55 8.68 -14.40
C LYS A 82 11.57 9.60 -13.71
N ALA A 83 11.12 10.77 -13.24
CA ALA A 83 12.01 11.80 -12.71
C ALA A 83 12.68 11.37 -11.39
N ASP A 84 13.82 12.01 -11.10
CA ASP A 84 14.55 11.76 -9.87
C ASP A 84 13.74 12.11 -8.61
N ARG A 85 13.84 11.24 -7.58
CA ARG A 85 13.04 11.37 -6.36
C ARG A 85 13.41 12.62 -5.57
N GLU A 86 14.69 12.97 -5.48
CA GLU A 86 15.14 14.15 -4.74
C GLU A 86 14.79 15.44 -5.48
N LEU A 87 14.86 15.44 -6.82
CA LEU A 87 14.34 16.53 -7.64
C LEU A 87 12.86 16.80 -7.34
N LEU A 88 12.03 15.74 -7.36
CA LEU A 88 10.60 15.86 -7.09
C LEU A 88 10.32 16.36 -5.66
N ARG A 89 10.99 15.79 -4.65
CA ARG A 89 10.91 16.24 -3.25
C ARG A 89 11.24 17.73 -3.13
N TYR A 90 12.33 18.15 -3.75
CA TYR A 90 12.76 19.54 -3.76
C TYR A 90 11.73 20.44 -4.46
N TYR A 91 11.23 20.04 -5.63
CA TYR A 91 10.23 20.80 -6.39
C TYR A 91 8.96 21.10 -5.58
N PHE A 92 8.36 20.07 -4.98
CA PHE A 92 7.12 20.24 -4.20
C PHE A 92 7.35 21.05 -2.92
N LYS A 93 8.50 20.88 -2.27
CA LYS A 93 8.87 21.71 -1.12
C LYS A 93 9.11 23.17 -1.51
N PHE A 94 9.83 23.42 -2.61
CA PHE A 94 10.12 24.75 -3.12
C PHE A 94 8.84 25.51 -3.52
N SER A 95 7.89 24.81 -4.14
CA SER A 95 6.59 25.36 -4.53
C SER A 95 5.58 25.46 -3.37
N ASN A 96 6.00 25.22 -2.13
CA ASN A 96 5.14 25.16 -0.93
C ASN A 96 3.91 24.27 -1.12
N TYR A 97 4.06 23.17 -1.87
CA TYR A 97 3.01 22.21 -2.19
C TYR A 97 1.78 22.81 -2.89
N ARG A 98 1.85 24.03 -3.44
CA ARG A 98 0.74 24.64 -4.19
C ARG A 98 0.26 23.79 -5.37
N PRO A 99 1.14 23.18 -6.19
CA PRO A 99 0.69 22.32 -7.28
C PRO A 99 -0.10 21.12 -6.78
N LEU A 100 0.31 20.51 -5.66
CA LEU A 100 -0.42 19.42 -5.01
C LEU A 100 -1.81 19.90 -4.55
N GLN A 101 -1.90 21.05 -3.88
CA GLN A 101 -3.18 21.64 -3.47
C GLN A 101 -4.11 21.90 -4.66
N SER A 102 -3.56 22.34 -5.79
CA SER A 102 -4.34 22.60 -7.02
C SER A 102 -4.92 21.30 -7.58
N MET A 103 -4.15 20.21 -7.60
CA MET A 103 -4.65 18.88 -8.00
C MET A 103 -5.75 18.36 -7.07
N LEU A 104 -5.64 18.60 -5.76
CA LEU A 104 -6.67 18.21 -4.78
C LEU A 104 -7.99 18.96 -5.03
N GLN A 105 -7.93 20.25 -5.37
CA GLN A 105 -9.10 21.05 -5.72
C GLN A 105 -9.72 20.62 -7.05
N LEU A 106 -8.89 20.38 -8.08
CA LEU A 106 -9.36 19.84 -9.36
C LEU A 106 -10.06 18.50 -9.19
N TYR A 107 -9.52 17.61 -8.34
CA TYR A 107 -10.17 16.32 -8.07
C TYR A 107 -11.56 16.48 -7.44
N GLN A 108 -11.78 17.54 -6.66
CA GLN A 108 -13.05 17.84 -6.02
C GLN A 108 -14.10 18.38 -7.00
N SER A 109 -13.71 19.20 -7.97
CA SER A 109 -14.65 19.75 -8.97
C SER A 109 -14.83 18.84 -10.18
N GLU A 110 -13.87 17.97 -10.48
CA GLU A 110 -13.94 17.04 -11.60
C GLU A 110 -14.95 15.92 -11.36
N SER A 111 -15.78 15.63 -12.38
CA SER A 111 -16.81 14.60 -12.33
C SER A 111 -16.43 13.32 -13.10
N ARG A 112 -15.49 13.42 -14.05
CA ARG A 112 -15.12 12.34 -14.95
C ARG A 112 -14.15 11.36 -14.30
N ALA A 113 -14.57 10.11 -14.13
CA ALA A 113 -13.79 9.07 -13.46
C ALA A 113 -12.37 8.88 -14.02
N LEU A 114 -12.18 8.97 -15.35
CA LEU A 114 -10.88 8.81 -15.99
C LEU A 114 -9.85 9.87 -15.54
N ILE A 115 -10.26 11.14 -15.53
CA ILE A 115 -9.41 12.27 -15.11
C ILE A 115 -9.16 12.19 -13.61
N ARG A 116 -10.20 11.89 -12.83
CA ARG A 116 -10.09 11.68 -11.38
C ARG A 116 -9.12 10.56 -11.05
N ARG A 117 -9.16 9.44 -11.78
CA ARG A 117 -8.19 8.34 -11.65
C ARG A 117 -6.75 8.81 -11.92
N LYS A 118 -6.52 9.54 -13.02
CA LYS A 118 -5.17 10.08 -13.34
C LYS A 118 -4.70 11.08 -12.29
N LEU A 119 -5.58 11.93 -11.76
CA LEU A 119 -5.27 12.81 -10.63
C LEU A 119 -4.88 12.02 -9.38
N LEU A 120 -5.60 10.94 -9.04
CA LEU A 120 -5.26 10.08 -7.90
C LEU A 120 -3.90 9.40 -8.09
N LEU A 121 -3.55 8.99 -9.32
CA LEU A 121 -2.22 8.46 -9.63
C LEU A 121 -1.13 9.51 -9.39
N CYS A 122 -1.30 10.73 -9.90
CA CYS A 122 -0.39 11.85 -9.63
C CYS A 122 -0.22 12.11 -8.13
N ILE A 123 -1.34 12.26 -7.41
CA ILE A 123 -1.36 12.53 -5.97
C ILE A 123 -0.68 11.40 -5.20
N GLY A 124 -0.97 10.14 -5.55
CA GLY A 124 -0.35 8.97 -4.92
C GLY A 124 1.16 8.91 -5.12
N MET A 125 1.65 9.15 -6.34
CA MET A 125 3.09 9.21 -6.61
C MET A 125 3.80 10.31 -5.84
N ILE A 126 3.11 11.44 -5.59
CA ILE A 126 3.62 12.55 -4.78
C ILE A 126 3.63 12.17 -3.29
N CYS A 127 2.57 11.52 -2.78
CA CYS A 127 2.52 10.99 -1.40
C CYS A 127 3.62 9.96 -1.13
N SER A 128 4.03 9.20 -2.14
CA SER A 128 5.17 8.28 -2.04
C SER A 128 6.54 8.96 -1.92
N LEU A 129 6.64 10.28 -2.16
CA LEU A 129 7.92 10.98 -2.08
C LEU A 129 8.40 11.12 -0.65
N ASP A 130 7.60 11.70 0.25
CA ASP A 130 7.91 11.91 1.65
C ASP A 130 6.65 12.08 2.53
N ASP A 131 6.83 11.99 3.84
CA ASP A 131 5.77 12.14 4.85
C ASP A 131 5.15 13.56 4.87
N ALA A 132 5.87 14.58 4.37
CA ALA A 132 5.31 15.92 4.30
C ALA A 132 4.19 16.02 3.25
N CYS A 133 4.36 15.37 2.10
CA CYS A 133 3.33 15.29 1.06
C CYS A 133 2.06 14.60 1.59
N SER A 134 2.21 13.46 2.26
CA SER A 134 1.08 12.70 2.81
C SER A 134 0.33 13.47 3.89
N ARG A 135 1.04 14.24 4.74
CA ARG A 135 0.39 15.15 5.70
C ARG A 135 -0.42 16.26 5.03
N VAL A 136 0.07 16.85 3.94
CA VAL A 136 -0.69 17.86 3.19
C VAL A 136 -1.99 17.26 2.65
N VAL A 137 -1.94 16.03 2.12
CA VAL A 137 -3.13 15.34 1.59
C VAL A 137 -4.08 14.91 2.70
N LEU A 138 -3.57 14.37 3.82
CA LEU A 138 -4.38 14.00 4.98
C LEU A 138 -5.11 15.19 5.61
N ALA A 139 -4.48 16.37 5.61
CA ALA A 139 -5.09 17.60 6.10
C ALA A 139 -6.08 18.24 5.11
N SER A 140 -6.24 17.67 3.91
CA SER A 140 -7.15 18.18 2.88
C SER A 140 -8.54 17.54 2.93
N VAL A 141 -9.41 17.93 2.00
CA VAL A 141 -10.74 17.32 1.84
C VAL A 141 -10.65 15.92 1.20
N LEU A 142 -9.53 15.56 0.56
CA LEU A 142 -9.42 14.32 -0.23
C LEU A 142 -9.77 13.04 0.54
N PRO A 143 -9.28 12.79 1.79
CA PRO A 143 -9.66 11.58 2.52
C PRO A 143 -11.18 11.47 2.72
N HIS A 144 -11.84 12.60 2.95
CA HIS A 144 -13.29 12.66 3.12
C HIS A 144 -14.03 12.36 1.82
N GLU A 145 -13.55 12.87 0.68
CA GLU A 145 -14.11 12.55 -0.64
C GLU A 145 -13.92 11.08 -1.00
N LEU A 146 -12.72 10.53 -0.77
CA LEU A 146 -12.45 9.10 -1.02
C LEU A 146 -13.34 8.21 -0.17
N ILE A 147 -13.49 8.50 1.13
CA ILE A 147 -14.38 7.73 2.02
C ILE A 147 -15.84 7.84 1.53
N ARG A 148 -16.29 9.04 1.16
CA ARG A 148 -17.65 9.26 0.63
C ARG A 148 -17.88 8.49 -0.67
N GLU A 149 -16.94 8.54 -1.60
CA GLU A 149 -17.00 7.80 -2.86
C GLU A 149 -17.08 6.30 -2.62
N LEU A 150 -16.12 5.75 -1.87
CA LEU A 150 -16.07 4.33 -1.53
C LEU A 150 -17.34 3.85 -0.79
N ALA A 151 -17.94 4.70 0.04
CA ALA A 151 -19.19 4.41 0.73
C ALA A 151 -20.41 4.38 -0.22
N THR A 152 -20.40 5.19 -1.28
CA THR A 152 -21.55 5.40 -2.18
C THR A 152 -21.45 4.63 -3.50
N VAL A 153 -20.36 3.88 -3.72
CA VAL A 153 -20.15 3.06 -4.92
C VAL A 153 -21.31 2.12 -5.21
N ASP A 154 -21.78 2.16 -6.46
CA ASP A 154 -22.79 1.27 -7.04
C ASP A 154 -22.15 0.18 -7.92
N ASN A 155 -22.99 -0.62 -8.58
CA ASN A 155 -22.53 -1.78 -9.36
C ASN A 155 -21.81 -1.44 -10.67
N ASP A 156 -22.07 -0.24 -11.20
CA ASP A 156 -21.64 0.16 -12.55
C ASP A 156 -20.41 1.09 -12.51
N ALA A 157 -19.88 1.37 -11.32
CA ALA A 157 -18.69 2.20 -11.14
C ALA A 157 -17.42 1.61 -11.79
N ASP A 158 -16.49 2.48 -12.17
CA ASP A 158 -15.21 2.07 -12.74
C ASP A 158 -14.32 1.40 -11.68
N VAL A 159 -14.14 0.08 -11.83
CA VAL A 159 -13.29 -0.77 -10.97
C VAL A 159 -11.91 -0.14 -10.76
N ARG A 160 -11.32 0.41 -11.82
CA ARG A 160 -9.95 0.93 -11.77
C ARG A 160 -9.91 2.15 -10.87
N HIS A 161 -10.82 3.11 -11.07
CA HIS A 161 -10.94 4.30 -10.20
C HIS A 161 -11.15 3.92 -8.73
N ILE A 162 -12.04 2.97 -8.45
CA ILE A 162 -12.29 2.49 -7.08
C ILE A 162 -11.04 1.86 -6.48
N ALA A 163 -10.33 1.02 -7.24
CA ALA A 163 -9.07 0.41 -6.81
C ALA A 163 -7.98 1.46 -6.53
N THR A 164 -7.82 2.47 -7.40
CA THR A 164 -6.89 3.58 -7.18
C THR A 164 -7.25 4.36 -5.91
N GLY A 165 -8.54 4.60 -5.68
CA GLY A 165 -9.04 5.26 -4.47
C GLY A 165 -8.73 4.47 -3.19
N MET A 166 -8.97 3.14 -3.20
CA MET A 166 -8.59 2.26 -2.09
C MET A 166 -7.07 2.28 -1.86
N ARG A 167 -6.27 2.20 -2.93
CA ARG A 167 -4.80 2.23 -2.87
C ARG A 167 -4.29 3.53 -2.25
N LEU A 168 -4.81 4.69 -2.66
CA LEU A 168 -4.39 5.98 -2.12
C LEU A 168 -4.80 6.12 -0.65
N LEU A 169 -6.05 5.80 -0.30
CA LEU A 169 -6.49 5.85 1.09
C LEU A 169 -5.63 4.92 1.97
N THR A 170 -5.33 3.72 1.49
CA THR A 170 -4.44 2.77 2.17
C THR A 170 -3.05 3.35 2.39
N LEU A 171 -2.44 3.96 1.35
CA LEU A 171 -1.13 4.61 1.46
C LEU A 171 -1.12 5.69 2.54
N LEU A 172 -2.13 6.57 2.52
CA LEU A 172 -2.26 7.66 3.48
C LEU A 172 -2.44 7.14 4.91
N LEU A 173 -3.28 6.12 5.10
CA LEU A 173 -3.48 5.49 6.42
C LEU A 173 -2.23 4.77 6.91
N ALA A 174 -1.51 4.06 6.04
CA ALA A 174 -0.30 3.34 6.41
C ALA A 174 0.81 4.30 6.86
N GLN A 175 0.99 5.43 6.16
CA GLN A 175 2.03 6.40 6.50
C GLN A 175 1.67 7.30 7.70
N ALA A 176 0.38 7.46 7.99
CA ALA A 176 -0.06 8.33 9.09
C ALA A 176 0.33 7.76 10.46
N LYS A 177 1.01 8.58 11.27
CA LYS A 177 1.15 8.32 12.71
C LYS A 177 -0.14 8.65 13.47
N GLU A 178 -0.86 9.66 13.01
CA GLU A 178 -2.12 10.13 13.61
C GLU A 178 -3.04 10.63 12.51
N LEU A 179 -4.33 10.30 12.65
CA LEU A 179 -5.37 10.73 11.72
C LEU A 179 -6.09 11.97 12.24
N PRO A 180 -6.51 12.90 11.36
CA PRO A 180 -7.49 13.91 11.72
C PRO A 180 -8.74 13.25 12.34
N VAL A 181 -9.31 13.88 13.38
CA VAL A 181 -10.44 13.34 14.13
C VAL A 181 -11.62 13.03 13.20
N ASP A 182 -11.96 13.97 12.32
CA ASP A 182 -13.07 13.82 11.36
C ASP A 182 -12.87 12.67 10.37
N VAL A 183 -11.62 12.40 9.97
CA VAL A 183 -11.30 11.25 9.11
C VAL A 183 -11.49 9.95 9.89
N LYS A 184 -10.98 9.90 11.13
CA LYS A 184 -11.09 8.73 12.00
C LYS A 184 -12.56 8.38 12.31
N ASP A 185 -13.41 9.38 12.57
CA ASP A 185 -14.83 9.19 12.85
C ASP A 185 -15.61 8.62 11.66
N LYS A 186 -15.17 8.91 10.43
CA LYS A 186 -15.75 8.33 9.21
C LYS A 186 -15.30 6.90 8.93
N LEU A 187 -14.22 6.42 9.55
CA LEU A 187 -13.80 5.00 9.48
C LEU A 187 -14.63 4.14 10.44
N ASN A 188 -15.95 4.26 10.34
CA ASN A 188 -16.93 3.62 11.21
C ASN A 188 -17.37 2.24 10.69
N VAL A 189 -18.22 1.56 11.45
CA VAL A 189 -18.73 0.21 11.14
C VAL A 189 -19.41 0.16 9.77
N ASP A 190 -20.24 1.15 9.43
CA ASP A 190 -20.97 1.19 8.16
C ASP A 190 -20.02 1.29 6.96
N PHE A 191 -19.01 2.15 7.06
CA PHE A 191 -17.97 2.27 6.05
C PHE A 191 -17.20 0.95 5.89
N LEU A 192 -16.74 0.36 6.99
CA LEU A 192 -15.98 -0.89 6.95
C LEU A 192 -16.81 -2.07 6.45
N ALA A 193 -18.09 -2.13 6.79
CA ALA A 193 -19.05 -3.11 6.28
C ALA A 193 -19.27 -2.92 4.76
N LYS A 194 -19.28 -1.69 4.27
CA LYS A 194 -19.30 -1.41 2.83
C LYS A 194 -17.99 -1.83 2.16
N ILE A 195 -16.84 -1.65 2.81
CA ILE A 195 -15.56 -2.11 2.26
C ILE A 195 -15.49 -3.66 2.22
N LEU A 196 -15.93 -4.35 3.27
CA LEU A 196 -16.01 -5.81 3.33
C LEU A 196 -16.84 -6.40 2.19
N TRP A 197 -17.91 -5.71 1.79
CA TRP A 197 -18.76 -6.13 0.69
C TRP A 197 -18.01 -6.26 -0.66
N PHE A 198 -16.92 -5.51 -0.89
CA PHE A 198 -16.09 -5.65 -2.10
C PHE A 198 -15.27 -6.93 -2.17
N ILE A 199 -15.10 -7.63 -1.05
CA ILE A 199 -14.32 -8.87 -1.00
C ILE A 199 -15.09 -10.02 -1.64
N GLY A 200 -16.41 -10.11 -1.37
CA GLY A 200 -17.30 -11.12 -1.95
C GLY A 200 -16.82 -12.57 -1.76
N SER A 201 -17.58 -13.56 -2.25
CA SER A 201 -17.08 -14.94 -2.31
C SER A 201 -16.08 -15.10 -3.45
N ILE A 202 -14.81 -15.36 -3.11
CA ILE A 202 -13.67 -15.60 -4.03
C ILE A 202 -13.88 -16.86 -4.90
N GLU A 203 -14.92 -17.66 -4.60
CA GLU A 203 -15.35 -18.75 -5.47
C GLU A 203 -15.67 -18.23 -6.88
N GLU A 204 -14.80 -18.57 -7.82
CA GLU A 204 -15.22 -18.80 -9.21
C GLU A 204 -16.47 -19.67 -9.14
N PRO A 205 -17.52 -19.39 -9.93
CA PRO A 205 -18.49 -20.44 -10.21
C PRO A 205 -17.68 -21.54 -10.89
N GLN A 206 -17.25 -22.55 -10.11
CA GLN A 206 -16.91 -23.81 -10.70
C GLN A 206 -18.15 -24.19 -11.48
N VAL A 207 -18.01 -24.22 -12.79
CA VAL A 207 -18.99 -24.82 -13.67
C VAL A 207 -19.15 -26.23 -13.14
N THR A 208 -20.20 -26.43 -12.33
CA THR A 208 -20.70 -27.76 -11.98
C THR A 208 -20.88 -28.44 -13.32
N SER A 209 -20.04 -29.46 -13.56
CA SER A 209 -20.19 -30.52 -14.55
C SER A 209 -21.02 -30.16 -15.78
N LEU A 210 -20.38 -30.08 -16.94
CA LEU A 210 -20.98 -30.04 -18.29
C LEU A 210 -21.80 -31.31 -18.64
N ILE A 211 -22.59 -31.83 -17.71
CA ILE A 211 -23.45 -32.99 -17.86
C ILE A 211 -24.71 -32.65 -17.06
N ASP A 212 -25.85 -32.62 -17.76
CA ASP A 212 -27.21 -32.32 -17.28
C ASP A 212 -27.64 -30.86 -17.31
N LEU A 213 -27.67 -30.27 -18.52
CA LEU A 213 -28.65 -29.25 -18.86
C LEU A 213 -29.52 -29.75 -20.02
N ASP A 214 -30.72 -30.22 -19.68
CA ASP A 214 -31.78 -30.44 -20.66
C ASP A 214 -32.22 -29.09 -21.26
N PRO A 215 -32.28 -28.91 -22.59
CA PRO A 215 -32.46 -27.58 -23.20
C PRO A 215 -33.89 -27.02 -23.17
N PHE A 216 -34.82 -27.63 -22.44
CA PHE A 216 -36.26 -27.37 -22.60
C PHE A 216 -37.02 -27.24 -21.27
N ASP A 217 -36.53 -26.43 -20.34
CA ASP A 217 -37.40 -25.94 -19.26
C ASP A 217 -37.15 -24.47 -18.88
N ALA A 218 -37.64 -23.59 -19.75
CA ALA A 218 -37.64 -22.15 -19.54
C ALA A 218 -38.84 -21.72 -18.67
N SER A 219 -39.03 -22.26 -17.46
CA SER A 219 -40.11 -21.75 -16.59
C SER A 219 -40.05 -22.10 -15.09
N VAL A 220 -38.88 -22.33 -14.47
CA VAL A 220 -38.84 -22.51 -13.00
C VAL A 220 -37.72 -21.71 -12.32
N SER A 221 -38.19 -20.64 -11.65
CA SER A 221 -37.65 -20.02 -10.43
C SER A 221 -36.52 -18.98 -10.51
N THR A 222 -36.91 -17.89 -11.15
CA THR A 222 -36.36 -16.53 -11.25
C THR A 222 -36.20 -15.74 -9.92
N LYS A 223 -35.85 -16.37 -8.78
CA LYS A 223 -35.72 -15.62 -7.49
C LYS A 223 -34.54 -15.93 -6.57
N VAL A 224 -33.57 -16.78 -6.92
CA VAL A 224 -32.46 -17.14 -5.99
C VAL A 224 -31.04 -16.93 -6.54
N VAL A 225 -30.83 -16.45 -7.78
CA VAL A 225 -29.47 -16.31 -8.38
C VAL A 225 -29.10 -14.86 -8.71
N ALA A 226 -29.67 -13.88 -8.01
CA ALA A 226 -29.42 -12.45 -8.25
C ALA A 226 -28.61 -11.75 -7.15
N GLN A 227 -27.68 -12.44 -6.49
CA GLN A 227 -26.55 -11.75 -5.87
C GLN A 227 -25.53 -11.44 -6.98
N LYS A 228 -25.73 -10.34 -7.70
CA LYS A 228 -24.67 -9.71 -8.50
C LYS A 228 -23.48 -9.45 -7.57
N LYS A 229 -22.48 -10.35 -7.56
CA LYS A 229 -21.20 -10.13 -6.86
C LYS A 229 -20.55 -8.91 -7.50
N LEU A 230 -20.28 -7.87 -6.72
CA LEU A 230 -19.67 -6.66 -7.25
C LEU A 230 -18.25 -6.97 -7.77
N PHE A 231 -17.98 -6.60 -9.02
CA PHE A 231 -16.69 -6.73 -9.70
C PHE A 231 -16.05 -8.13 -9.74
N ASN A 232 -16.79 -9.21 -9.45
CA ASN A 232 -16.29 -10.60 -9.45
C ASN A 232 -15.02 -10.81 -8.60
N GLY A 233 -14.91 -10.16 -7.43
CA GLY A 233 -13.76 -10.32 -6.53
C GLY A 233 -12.48 -9.59 -6.96
N ARG A 234 -12.52 -8.80 -8.05
CA ARG A 234 -11.36 -8.01 -8.53
C ARG A 234 -10.83 -7.00 -7.52
N LEU A 235 -11.67 -6.55 -6.58
CA LEU A 235 -11.28 -5.61 -5.53
C LEU A 235 -10.95 -6.28 -4.20
N ALA A 236 -11.02 -7.61 -4.09
CA ALA A 236 -10.90 -8.31 -2.81
C ALA A 236 -9.58 -8.02 -2.09
N HIS A 237 -8.47 -8.05 -2.82
CA HIS A 237 -7.16 -7.74 -2.25
C HIS A 237 -7.05 -6.27 -1.86
N ALA A 238 -7.42 -5.33 -2.74
CA ALA A 238 -7.38 -3.89 -2.44
C ALA A 238 -8.23 -3.53 -1.21
N ALA A 239 -9.45 -4.07 -1.13
CA ALA A 239 -10.35 -3.92 0.00
C ALA A 239 -9.74 -4.51 1.29
N THR A 240 -9.13 -5.69 1.21
CA THR A 240 -8.45 -6.33 2.34
C THR A 240 -7.30 -5.47 2.88
N VAL A 241 -6.45 -4.93 2.00
CA VAL A 241 -5.34 -4.06 2.42
C VAL A 241 -5.87 -2.77 3.06
N LEU A 242 -6.94 -2.18 2.51
CA LEU A 242 -7.59 -1.01 3.10
C LEU A 242 -8.16 -1.30 4.50
N LEU A 243 -8.85 -2.43 4.69
CA LEU A 243 -9.38 -2.84 5.99
C LEU A 243 -8.27 -3.03 7.03
N LEU A 244 -7.14 -3.62 6.64
CA LEU A 244 -5.96 -3.74 7.51
C LEU A 244 -5.40 -2.36 7.90
N ALA A 245 -5.29 -1.43 6.95
CA ALA A 245 -4.83 -0.07 7.20
C ALA A 245 -5.81 0.73 8.07
N CYS A 246 -7.12 0.52 7.92
CA CYS A 246 -8.12 1.09 8.83
C CYS A 246 -7.95 0.53 10.25
N ASN A 247 -7.91 -0.80 10.40
CA ASN A 247 -7.79 -1.45 11.71
C ASN A 247 -6.50 -1.07 12.44
N TRP A 248 -5.44 -0.78 11.71
CA TRP A 248 -4.16 -0.32 12.26
C TRP A 248 -4.33 0.87 13.23
N HIS A 249 -5.24 1.80 12.93
CA HIS A 249 -5.49 3.03 13.71
C HIS A 249 -6.42 2.88 14.92
N PHE A 250 -7.04 1.71 15.10
CA PHE A 250 -7.90 1.42 16.24
C PHE A 250 -7.22 0.42 17.17
N CYS A 251 -7.25 0.65 18.49
CA CYS A 251 -6.66 -0.28 19.46
C CYS A 251 -7.69 -0.62 20.54
N SER A 252 -7.74 -1.89 20.96
CA SER A 252 -8.68 -2.35 22.00
C SER A 252 -8.51 -1.57 23.32
N ALA A 253 -7.27 -1.16 23.65
CA ALA A 253 -6.98 -0.39 24.86
C ALA A 253 -7.52 1.06 24.85
N THR A 254 -7.73 1.67 23.68
CA THR A 254 -8.35 3.00 23.57
C THR A 254 -9.89 2.93 23.59
N ALA A 255 -10.48 1.83 23.11
CA ALA A 255 -11.92 1.57 23.25
C ALA A 255 -12.35 1.47 24.73
N ALA A 256 -11.49 0.97 25.62
CA ALA A 256 -11.77 0.92 27.06
C ALA A 256 -11.76 2.30 27.77
N ARG A 257 -11.19 3.35 27.14
CA ARG A 257 -11.13 4.71 27.72
C ARG A 257 -12.23 5.65 27.20
N MET A 258 -12.87 5.30 26.08
CA MET A 258 -13.99 6.05 25.52
C MET A 258 -15.30 5.43 26.02
N ASN A 259 -15.88 6.04 27.05
CA ASN A 259 -17.18 5.68 27.62
C ASN A 259 -18.34 5.88 26.63
N GLN A 260 -18.48 4.99 25.64
CA GLN A 260 -19.72 4.83 24.85
C GLN A 260 -19.97 3.33 24.64
N SER A 261 -21.24 2.96 24.54
CA SER A 261 -21.84 1.64 24.79
C SER A 261 -21.39 0.46 23.90
N THR A 262 -20.34 0.59 23.11
CA THR A 262 -19.78 -0.47 22.27
C THR A 262 -18.26 -0.54 22.47
N THR A 263 -17.82 -1.55 23.22
CA THR A 263 -16.41 -1.75 23.59
C THR A 263 -15.56 -2.38 22.47
N ARG A 264 -16.12 -2.61 21.27
CA ARG A 264 -15.49 -3.39 20.20
C ARG A 264 -14.94 -2.50 19.10
N LEU A 265 -13.91 -2.99 18.44
CA LEU A 265 -13.26 -2.28 17.33
C LEU A 265 -14.21 -2.22 16.14
N PRO A 266 -14.28 -1.10 15.40
CA PRO A 266 -15.22 -0.95 14.28
C PRO A 266 -15.14 -2.06 13.22
N LEU A 267 -13.92 -2.52 12.90
CA LEU A 267 -13.74 -3.61 11.95
C LEU A 267 -14.31 -4.93 12.49
N ILE A 268 -14.09 -5.22 13.78
CA ILE A 268 -14.58 -6.45 14.40
C ILE A 268 -16.12 -6.45 14.40
N GLU A 269 -16.75 -5.32 14.71
CA GLU A 269 -18.21 -5.20 14.62
C GLU A 269 -18.72 -5.40 13.19
N ALA A 270 -18.04 -4.82 12.20
CA ALA A 270 -18.39 -5.01 10.79
C ALA A 270 -18.26 -6.47 10.34
N LEU A 271 -17.23 -7.19 10.79
CA LEU A 271 -17.04 -8.61 10.50
C LEU A 271 -18.18 -9.45 11.09
N MET A 272 -18.54 -9.19 12.34
CA MET A 272 -19.66 -9.88 12.98
C MET A 272 -21.00 -9.63 12.29
N ALA A 273 -21.21 -8.42 11.76
CA ALA A 273 -22.41 -8.07 11.01
C ALA A 273 -22.49 -8.78 9.64
N GLN A 274 -21.36 -9.21 9.06
CA GLN A 274 -21.30 -9.82 7.73
C GLN A 274 -20.45 -11.11 7.71
N PRO A 275 -20.96 -12.25 8.23
CA PRO A 275 -20.18 -13.48 8.37
C PRO A 275 -19.64 -14.07 7.04
N SER A 276 -20.40 -13.93 5.95
CA SER A 276 -20.01 -14.46 4.63
C SER A 276 -18.82 -13.71 4.03
N ALA A 277 -18.86 -12.37 4.02
CA ALA A 277 -17.75 -11.54 3.56
C ALA A 277 -16.53 -11.65 4.49
N SER A 278 -16.79 -11.82 5.79
CA SER A 278 -15.74 -12.03 6.79
C SER A 278 -14.92 -13.28 6.51
N LYS A 279 -15.54 -14.39 6.08
CA LYS A 279 -14.82 -15.61 5.75
C LYS A 279 -13.75 -15.35 4.67
N CYS A 280 -14.13 -14.75 3.55
CA CYS A 280 -13.20 -14.49 2.45
C CYS A 280 -12.12 -13.45 2.81
N PHE A 281 -12.46 -12.48 3.64
CA PHE A 281 -11.47 -11.56 4.20
C PHE A 281 -10.45 -12.29 5.08
N LEU A 282 -10.92 -13.15 5.99
CA LEU A 282 -10.06 -13.91 6.90
C LEU A 282 -9.17 -14.91 6.17
N GLU A 283 -9.65 -15.53 5.09
CA GLU A 283 -8.82 -16.37 4.21
C GLU A 283 -7.61 -15.59 3.66
N LEU A 284 -7.82 -14.36 3.19
CA LEU A 284 -6.72 -13.49 2.71
C LEU A 284 -5.78 -13.06 3.84
N VAL A 285 -6.31 -12.76 5.03
CA VAL A 285 -5.51 -12.42 6.24
C VAL A 285 -4.64 -13.61 6.66
N ILE A 286 -5.16 -14.84 6.58
CA ILE A 286 -4.40 -16.04 6.95
C ILE A 286 -3.34 -16.37 5.89
N GLN A 287 -3.66 -16.20 4.60
CA GLN A 287 -2.66 -16.30 3.53
C GLN A 287 -1.52 -15.30 3.74
N ALA A 288 -1.85 -14.08 4.17
CA ALA A 288 -0.87 -13.07 4.52
C ALA A 288 0.05 -13.49 5.66
N PHE A 289 -0.56 -13.96 6.74
CA PHE A 289 0.15 -14.42 7.92
C PHE A 289 1.08 -15.59 7.59
N ASN A 290 0.62 -16.53 6.76
CA ASN A 290 1.43 -17.67 6.32
C ASN A 290 2.66 -17.25 5.50
N ARG A 291 2.60 -16.11 4.80
CA ARG A 291 3.69 -15.55 4.00
C ARG A 291 4.57 -14.55 4.75
N ASP A 292 4.30 -14.25 6.04
CA ASP A 292 4.92 -13.14 6.80
C ASP A 292 4.84 -11.80 6.04
N LEU A 293 3.73 -11.59 5.34
CA LEU A 293 3.52 -10.43 4.48
C LEU A 293 2.63 -9.40 5.18
N ASP A 294 3.18 -8.20 5.39
CA ASP A 294 2.44 -7.02 5.82
C ASP A 294 2.10 -6.14 4.60
N PRO A 295 0.90 -6.27 4.03
CA PRO A 295 0.59 -5.71 2.73
C PRO A 295 0.54 -4.18 2.75
N ILE A 296 0.20 -3.57 3.89
CA ILE A 296 0.07 -2.11 4.01
C ILE A 296 1.43 -1.40 3.90
N VAL A 297 2.55 -2.11 4.15
CA VAL A 297 3.92 -1.58 4.05
C VAL A 297 4.38 -1.46 2.59
N PHE A 298 3.83 -2.30 1.70
CA PHE A 298 4.25 -2.40 0.31
C PHE A 298 3.40 -1.58 -0.65
N VAL A 299 2.34 -0.94 -0.14
CA VAL A 299 1.50 -0.05 -0.93
C VAL A 299 2.32 1.18 -1.30
N ASP A 300 2.53 1.35 -2.59
CA ASP A 300 3.23 2.48 -3.20
C ASP A 300 2.48 2.82 -4.49
N PHE A 301 2.73 3.99 -5.08
CA PHE A 301 2.30 4.40 -6.42
C PHE A 301 3.49 4.50 -7.38
N LYS A 302 4.73 4.51 -6.87
CA LYS A 302 5.93 4.38 -7.70
C LYS A 302 6.28 2.90 -7.83
N CYS A 303 6.34 2.39 -9.06
CA CYS A 303 6.87 1.05 -9.31
C CYS A 303 8.36 1.01 -8.91
N PRO A 304 8.87 -0.05 -8.26
CA PRO A 304 10.30 -0.18 -7.98
C PRO A 304 11.09 0.03 -9.28
N VAL A 305 12.02 0.97 -9.21
CA VAL A 305 12.74 1.53 -10.36
C VAL A 305 13.33 0.41 -11.23
N ASN A 306 12.95 0.39 -12.50
CA ASN A 306 13.60 -0.42 -13.52
C ASN A 306 15.04 0.12 -13.71
N GLU A 307 16.06 -0.74 -13.62
CA GLU A 307 17.52 -0.42 -13.62
C GLU A 307 18.00 0.42 -14.82
N ASN A 308 17.15 0.61 -15.83
CA ASN A 308 17.37 1.42 -17.02
C ASN A 308 17.58 2.94 -16.77
N ARG A 309 17.46 3.44 -15.53
CA ARG A 309 17.71 4.86 -15.17
C ARG A 309 19.18 5.28 -15.30
N ILE A 310 20.12 4.38 -15.03
CA ILE A 310 21.57 4.69 -15.17
C ILE A 310 21.91 5.02 -16.64
N ASN A 311 21.26 4.34 -17.59
CA ASN A 311 21.53 4.51 -19.02
C ASN A 311 21.03 5.84 -19.60
N ARG A 312 20.00 6.48 -18.99
CA ARG A 312 19.40 7.73 -19.51
C ARG A 312 20.09 9.00 -19.01
N LEU A 313 20.63 8.97 -17.78
CA LEU A 313 21.46 10.06 -17.24
C LEU A 313 22.77 10.22 -18.02
N ILE A 314 23.31 9.13 -18.58
CA ILE A 314 24.52 9.14 -19.40
C ILE A 314 24.32 9.93 -20.71
N CYS A 315 23.17 9.78 -21.38
CA CYS A 315 22.87 10.52 -22.62
C CYS A 315 22.71 12.05 -22.42
N TRP A 316 22.25 12.49 -21.24
CA TRP A 316 22.09 13.91 -20.94
C TRP A 316 23.43 14.61 -20.68
N ILE A 317 24.39 13.91 -20.05
CA ILE A 317 25.76 14.42 -19.85
C ILE A 317 26.46 14.63 -21.21
N ASP A 318 26.20 13.79 -22.21
CA ASP A 318 26.78 13.94 -23.56
C ASP A 318 26.19 15.12 -24.35
N ALA A 319 24.89 15.42 -24.16
CA ALA A 319 24.23 16.56 -24.79
C ALA A 319 24.62 17.91 -24.16
N VAL A 320 24.80 17.94 -22.83
CA VAL A 320 25.21 19.15 -22.09
C VAL A 320 26.73 19.38 -22.13
N SER A 321 27.55 18.34 -22.32
CA SER A 321 29.02 18.48 -22.41
C SER A 321 29.54 18.95 -23.76
N GLY A 322 28.66 19.24 -24.73
CA GLY A 322 29.08 19.78 -26.02
C GLY A 322 29.94 18.81 -26.85
N LYS A 323 29.86 17.50 -26.58
CA LYS A 323 30.59 16.45 -27.32
C LYS A 323 29.80 15.86 -28.48
N SER A 324 28.82 16.58 -29.01
CA SER A 324 28.38 16.37 -30.38
C SER A 324 29.39 17.04 -31.30
N SER A 325 29.96 16.29 -32.25
CA SER A 325 30.96 16.77 -33.20
C SER A 325 30.53 18.09 -33.83
N ALA A 326 31.19 19.18 -33.40
CA ALA A 326 30.97 20.52 -33.94
C ALA A 326 31.44 20.57 -35.40
N HIS A 327 30.52 20.76 -36.34
CA HIS A 327 30.83 21.52 -37.53
C HIS A 327 30.79 23.00 -37.16
N THR A 328 31.98 23.58 -37.08
CA THR A 328 32.22 25.01 -36.83
C THR A 328 31.53 25.88 -37.86
N ASN A 329 30.84 26.93 -37.40
CA ASN A 329 30.91 28.26 -38.01
C ASN A 329 30.82 29.32 -36.91
N GLN A 330 31.57 30.39 -37.14
CA GLN A 330 31.91 31.43 -36.18
C GLN A 330 30.74 32.38 -35.87
N ASP A 331 30.82 32.92 -34.65
CA ASP A 331 30.28 34.19 -34.13
C ASP A 331 29.03 34.15 -33.26
N GLY A 332 29.20 34.73 -32.06
CA GLY A 332 28.13 35.29 -31.25
C GLY A 332 27.53 34.36 -30.20
N PHE A 333 27.50 34.83 -28.96
CA PHE A 333 26.68 34.26 -27.88
C PHE A 333 25.20 34.20 -28.32
N GLU A 334 24.72 33.00 -28.63
CA GLU A 334 23.30 32.71 -28.71
C GLU A 334 22.91 31.77 -27.57
N ILE A 335 21.99 32.23 -26.72
CA ILE A 335 21.23 31.39 -25.81
C ILE A 335 20.57 30.31 -26.68
N PRO A 336 20.67 29.00 -26.36
CA PRO A 336 20.08 27.97 -27.20
C PRO A 336 18.58 28.21 -27.30
N ASP A 337 18.10 28.39 -28.53
CA ASP A 337 16.72 28.73 -28.81
C ASP A 337 15.78 27.66 -28.22
N ASN A 338 14.92 28.08 -27.28
CA ASN A 338 13.99 27.22 -26.52
C ASN A 338 13.06 26.39 -27.42
N SER A 339 12.94 26.77 -28.70
CA SER A 339 12.17 26.07 -29.72
C SER A 339 12.78 24.72 -30.12
N LEU A 340 14.10 24.55 -30.03
CA LEU A 340 14.79 23.29 -30.35
C LEU A 340 14.63 22.25 -29.24
N ILE A 341 14.63 22.67 -27.98
CA ILE A 341 14.40 21.78 -26.83
C ILE A 341 12.96 21.27 -26.84
N ALA A 342 11.98 22.16 -27.09
CA ALA A 342 10.57 21.76 -27.25
C ALA A 342 10.39 20.73 -28.38
N LYS A 343 11.07 20.92 -29.52
CA LYS A 343 11.02 20.00 -30.66
C LYS A 343 11.62 18.63 -30.41
N VAL A 344 12.60 18.50 -29.50
CA VAL A 344 13.15 17.19 -29.08
C VAL A 344 12.10 16.38 -28.30
N PHE A 345 11.17 17.05 -27.62
CA PHE A 345 10.05 16.41 -26.89
C PHE A 345 8.78 16.25 -27.74
N GLU A 346 8.59 17.07 -28.79
CA GLU A 346 7.51 16.90 -29.77
C GLU A 346 7.71 15.68 -30.70
N GLY A 347 8.95 15.17 -30.83
CA GLY A 347 9.30 13.99 -31.63
C GLY A 347 9.32 12.67 -30.88
N LEU A 348 8.70 12.58 -29.69
CA LEU A 348 8.57 11.31 -28.97
C LEU A 348 7.45 10.49 -29.59
N ASP A 349 7.83 9.68 -30.58
CA ASP A 349 7.01 8.73 -31.33
C ASP A 349 5.95 8.01 -30.47
N GLU A 350 4.78 7.87 -31.10
CA GLU A 350 3.54 7.23 -30.69
C GLU A 350 3.64 5.73 -30.27
N GLU A 351 4.84 5.21 -30.03
CA GLU A 351 5.07 3.79 -29.69
C GLU A 351 5.97 3.61 -28.45
N SER A 352 6.05 4.59 -27.55
CA SER A 352 6.53 4.29 -26.21
C SER A 352 5.46 3.47 -25.48
N ASN A 353 5.71 2.16 -25.35
CA ASN A 353 4.94 1.15 -24.61
C ASN A 353 4.21 1.74 -23.39
N THR A 354 3.01 2.26 -23.63
CA THR A 354 2.09 2.81 -22.64
C THR A 354 1.35 1.68 -21.90
N SER A 355 1.68 0.42 -22.25
CA SER A 355 1.15 -0.79 -21.64
C SER A 355 1.48 -0.93 -20.15
N LEU A 356 2.51 -0.24 -19.64
CA LEU A 356 2.87 -0.31 -18.21
C LEU A 356 1.90 0.45 -17.27
N ILE A 357 1.02 1.30 -17.82
CA ILE A 357 0.04 2.07 -17.03
C ILE A 357 -1.38 1.48 -17.17
N ASP A 358 -1.57 0.52 -18.09
CA ASP A 358 -2.86 -0.11 -18.35
C ASP A 358 -3.17 -1.33 -17.46
N ASP A 359 -2.18 -1.77 -16.68
CA ASP A 359 -2.36 -2.86 -15.71
C ASP A 359 -3.19 -2.37 -14.51
N ASP A 360 -4.41 -2.90 -14.45
CA ASP A 360 -5.47 -2.70 -13.48
C ASP A 360 -4.96 -2.51 -12.02
N ASP A 361 -5.32 -1.41 -11.37
CA ASP A 361 -5.01 -1.15 -9.95
C ASP A 361 -5.56 -2.24 -9.01
N GLY A 362 -6.59 -2.98 -9.42
CA GLY A 362 -7.05 -4.19 -8.73
C GLY A 362 -6.05 -5.35 -8.82
N LEU A 363 -5.33 -5.47 -9.94
CA LEU A 363 -4.22 -6.42 -10.10
C LEU A 363 -3.04 -6.05 -9.23
N TYR A 364 -2.69 -4.76 -9.07
CA TYR A 364 -1.59 -4.34 -8.20
C TYR A 364 -1.69 -4.95 -6.78
N ALA A 365 -2.84 -4.79 -6.12
CA ALA A 365 -3.03 -5.35 -4.78
C ALA A 365 -3.00 -6.90 -4.75
N ARG A 366 -3.42 -7.56 -5.84
CA ARG A 366 -3.30 -9.01 -5.99
C ARG A 366 -1.85 -9.45 -6.19
N LEU A 367 -1.06 -8.70 -6.98
CA LEU A 367 0.36 -8.95 -7.20
C LEU A 367 1.15 -8.84 -5.89
N LEU A 368 0.74 -7.96 -4.97
CA LEU A 368 1.31 -7.91 -3.62
C LEU A 368 1.24 -9.27 -2.92
N TRP A 369 0.18 -10.04 -3.16
CA TRP A 369 -0.02 -11.37 -2.57
C TRP A 369 0.62 -12.50 -3.35
N VAL A 370 0.54 -12.50 -4.68
CA VAL A 370 0.91 -13.64 -5.53
C VAL A 370 2.41 -13.67 -5.81
N ASP A 371 2.99 -12.55 -6.20
CA ASP A 371 4.29 -12.55 -6.89
C ASP A 371 5.49 -12.59 -5.95
N SER A 372 5.25 -12.84 -4.65
CA SER A 372 6.29 -12.94 -3.61
C SER A 372 7.35 -11.86 -3.84
N LEU A 373 6.88 -10.61 -3.95
CA LEU A 373 7.57 -9.49 -4.55
C LEU A 373 9.09 -9.58 -4.37
N ASN A 374 9.82 -9.67 -5.48
CA ASN A 374 11.27 -9.46 -5.55
C ASN A 374 11.67 -8.00 -5.17
N ILE A 375 10.88 -7.33 -4.33
CA ILE A 375 11.19 -6.05 -3.70
C ILE A 375 12.30 -6.33 -2.69
N ARG A 376 13.54 -6.27 -3.18
CA ARG A 376 14.77 -6.49 -2.39
C ARG A 376 15.01 -5.39 -1.35
N GLU A 377 14.32 -4.27 -1.46
CA GLU A 377 14.36 -3.19 -0.48
C GLU A 377 12.96 -3.00 0.12
N ARG A 378 12.77 -3.47 1.36
CA ARG A 378 11.62 -3.07 2.19
C ARG A 378 11.53 -1.53 2.13
N PRO A 379 10.40 -0.96 1.69
CA PRO A 379 10.07 0.41 2.08
C PRO A 379 10.16 0.48 3.60
N VAL A 380 10.69 1.60 4.12
CA VAL A 380 10.96 1.82 5.54
C VAL A 380 9.86 1.17 6.39
N PRO A 381 10.18 0.19 7.25
CA PRO A 381 9.15 -0.55 7.97
C PRO A 381 8.26 0.42 8.75
N LEU A 382 6.97 0.08 8.86
CA LEU A 382 6.03 0.69 9.82
C LEU A 382 6.60 0.49 11.23
N THR A 383 7.50 1.38 11.60
CA THR A 383 8.31 1.29 12.82
C THR A 383 7.65 2.06 13.95
N THR A 384 6.66 2.90 13.62
CA THR A 384 5.91 3.68 14.60
C THR A 384 4.45 3.29 14.59
N LEU A 385 4.00 2.70 15.70
CA LEU A 385 2.58 2.50 15.97
C LEU A 385 1.84 3.86 15.97
N PRO A 386 0.53 3.85 15.69
CA PRO A 386 -0.28 5.05 15.79
C PRO A 386 -0.26 5.67 17.19
N THR A 387 -0.43 6.99 17.26
CA THR A 387 -0.46 7.72 18.53
C THR A 387 -1.48 7.11 19.51
N GLY A 388 -1.03 6.77 20.72
CA GLY A 388 -1.87 6.20 21.77
C GLY A 388 -1.97 4.67 21.79
N ALA A 389 -1.37 3.97 20.82
CA ALA A 389 -1.25 2.52 20.87
C ALA A 389 -0.32 2.07 22.02
N PRO A 390 -0.68 1.05 22.81
CA PRO A 390 0.22 0.45 23.79
C PRO A 390 1.52 -0.05 23.16
N ALA A 391 2.64 0.04 23.89
CA ALA A 391 3.94 -0.48 23.43
C ALA A 391 3.98 -2.01 23.19
N THR A 392 2.94 -2.72 23.63
CA THR A 392 2.78 -4.17 23.42
C THR A 392 1.89 -4.51 22.22
N THR A 393 1.41 -3.51 21.47
CA THR A 393 0.67 -3.72 20.22
C THR A 393 1.65 -4.15 19.12
N PRO A 394 1.36 -5.21 18.35
CA PRO A 394 2.21 -5.62 17.25
C PRO A 394 2.33 -4.53 16.18
N CYS A 395 3.55 -4.27 15.70
CA CYS A 395 3.74 -3.35 14.58
C CYS A 395 3.33 -3.92 13.21
N HIS A 396 2.94 -5.20 13.15
CA HIS A 396 2.54 -5.86 11.91
C HIS A 396 1.01 -5.88 11.83
N SER A 397 0.43 -5.31 10.77
CA SER A 397 -1.03 -5.08 10.69
C SER A 397 -1.86 -6.36 10.77
N VAL A 398 -1.43 -7.41 10.05
CA VAL A 398 -2.03 -8.76 10.06
C VAL A 398 -1.95 -9.38 11.46
N VAL A 399 -0.78 -9.34 12.10
CA VAL A 399 -0.61 -9.89 13.46
C VAL A 399 -1.46 -9.14 14.48
N LYS A 400 -1.54 -7.81 14.35
CA LYS A 400 -2.38 -6.95 15.18
C LYS A 400 -3.86 -7.33 15.01
N LEU A 401 -4.33 -7.53 13.78
CA LEU A 401 -5.70 -7.99 13.52
C LEU A 401 -5.97 -9.37 14.13
N LEU A 402 -5.03 -10.32 14.02
CA LEU A 402 -5.16 -11.64 14.65
C LEU A 402 -5.23 -11.53 16.18
N PHE A 403 -4.48 -10.62 16.80
CA PHE A 403 -4.61 -10.35 18.25
C PHE A 403 -6.00 -9.84 18.60
N ASP A 404 -6.56 -8.95 17.79
CA ASP A 404 -7.91 -8.43 18.02
C ASP A 404 -8.97 -9.53 17.85
N LEU A 405 -8.84 -10.39 16.83
CA LEU A 405 -9.75 -11.50 16.56
C LEU A 405 -9.73 -12.54 17.69
N PHE A 406 -8.54 -12.97 18.14
CA PHE A 406 -8.43 -13.93 19.25
C PHE A 406 -8.49 -13.27 20.63
N GLY A 407 -8.82 -11.97 20.72
CA GLY A 407 -8.89 -11.24 21.98
C GLY A 407 -10.06 -11.65 22.89
N SER A 408 -11.11 -12.25 22.33
CA SER A 408 -12.29 -12.72 23.07
C SER A 408 -12.89 -13.97 22.42
N VAL A 409 -13.67 -14.74 23.18
CA VAL A 409 -14.32 -15.97 22.68
C VAL A 409 -15.26 -15.69 21.50
N GLU A 410 -16.01 -14.60 21.59
CA GLU A 410 -16.98 -14.21 20.58
C GLU A 410 -16.32 -13.84 19.24
N THR A 411 -15.22 -13.08 19.29
CA THR A 411 -14.47 -12.66 18.11
C THR A 411 -13.63 -13.79 17.53
N ALA A 412 -13.11 -14.69 18.37
CA ALA A 412 -12.37 -15.87 17.95
C ALA A 412 -13.27 -16.85 17.17
N GLY A 413 -14.58 -16.87 17.48
CA GLY A 413 -15.57 -17.65 16.75
C GLY A 413 -15.75 -17.27 15.28
N LEU A 414 -15.22 -16.12 14.83
CA LEU A 414 -15.18 -15.76 13.41
C LEU A 414 -14.16 -16.58 12.61
N VAL A 415 -13.14 -17.14 13.27
CA VAL A 415 -12.09 -17.95 12.64
C VAL A 415 -12.45 -19.42 12.79
N TYR A 416 -12.71 -20.11 11.66
CA TYR A 416 -13.08 -21.53 11.65
C TYR A 416 -11.95 -22.42 12.17
N GLY A 417 -12.29 -23.61 12.69
CA GLY A 417 -11.30 -24.53 13.26
C GLY A 417 -10.13 -24.86 12.31
N ASN A 418 -10.41 -25.11 11.03
CA ASN A 418 -9.37 -25.38 10.03
C ASN A 418 -8.43 -24.17 9.83
N ASP A 419 -9.01 -22.97 9.78
CA ASP A 419 -8.28 -21.71 9.63
C ASP A 419 -7.42 -21.41 10.88
N GLN A 420 -7.94 -21.72 12.07
CA GLN A 420 -7.16 -21.67 13.32
C GLN A 420 -5.97 -22.64 13.27
N ASP A 421 -6.16 -23.85 12.75
CA ASP A 421 -5.09 -24.84 12.65
C ASP A 421 -3.98 -24.37 11.71
N VAL A 422 -4.31 -23.67 10.61
CA VAL A 422 -3.30 -23.02 9.74
C VAL A 422 -2.54 -21.93 10.50
N VAL A 423 -3.20 -21.10 11.29
CA VAL A 423 -2.54 -20.09 12.14
C VAL A 423 -1.58 -20.77 13.13
N VAL A 424 -2.01 -21.88 13.75
CA VAL A 424 -1.19 -22.70 14.65
C VAL A 424 -0.01 -23.34 13.92
N ASP A 425 -0.19 -23.77 12.67
CA ASP A 425 0.90 -24.32 11.86
C ASP A 425 2.01 -23.30 11.61
N VAL A 426 1.63 -22.06 11.30
CA VAL A 426 2.56 -20.94 11.13
C VAL A 426 3.27 -20.65 12.44
N ILE A 427 2.55 -20.52 13.56
CA ILE A 427 3.14 -20.31 14.90
C ILE A 427 4.17 -21.40 15.20
N THR A 428 3.80 -22.67 15.01
CA THR A 428 4.68 -23.79 15.30
C THR A 428 5.92 -23.77 14.41
N ARG A 429 5.77 -23.48 13.10
CA ARG A 429 6.90 -23.35 12.17
C ARG A 429 7.86 -22.23 12.60
N GLN A 430 7.33 -21.10 13.02
CA GLN A 430 8.13 -19.95 13.48
C GLN A 430 8.83 -20.24 14.81
N LEU A 431 8.17 -20.94 15.74
CA LEU A 431 8.74 -21.34 17.03
C LEU A 431 9.76 -22.47 16.93
N CYS A 432 9.69 -23.32 15.90
CA CYS A 432 10.67 -24.38 15.69
C CYS A 432 11.91 -23.89 14.92
N ASN A 433 11.76 -22.87 14.07
CA ASN A 433 12.83 -22.30 13.24
C ASN A 433 13.34 -20.96 13.81
N LEU A 434 13.53 -20.88 15.13
CA LEU A 434 13.89 -19.62 15.80
C LEU A 434 15.21 -19.05 15.22
N SER A 435 15.10 -17.95 14.46
CA SER A 435 16.22 -17.05 14.18
C SER A 435 15.99 -15.76 14.97
N PHE A 436 16.68 -15.62 16.11
CA PHE A 436 16.62 -14.40 16.92
C PHE A 436 17.28 -13.19 16.25
N LYS A 437 17.98 -13.40 15.13
CA LYS A 437 18.77 -12.37 14.45
C LYS A 437 17.91 -11.31 13.74
N ASP A 438 16.63 -11.58 13.50
CA ASP A 438 15.88 -10.80 12.51
C ASP A 438 14.64 -10.03 13.04
N SER A 439 14.10 -10.31 14.24
CA SER A 439 12.97 -9.49 14.75
C SER A 439 12.48 -9.75 16.18
N GLN A 440 12.14 -8.67 16.91
CA GLN A 440 11.29 -8.75 18.11
C GLN A 440 9.88 -9.34 17.83
N ARG A 441 9.49 -9.51 16.56
CA ARG A 441 8.22 -10.14 16.15
C ARG A 441 8.05 -11.57 16.68
N ILE A 442 9.14 -12.26 17.00
CA ILE A 442 9.08 -13.65 17.51
C ILE A 442 8.23 -13.78 18.77
N PHE A 443 8.18 -12.72 19.60
CA PHE A 443 7.39 -12.68 20.83
C PHE A 443 5.89 -12.47 20.58
N ASN A 444 5.48 -12.12 19.36
CA ASN A 444 4.07 -12.06 19.01
C ASN A 444 3.45 -13.46 18.87
N TYR A 445 4.23 -14.48 18.48
CA TYR A 445 3.69 -15.83 18.29
C TYR A 445 3.25 -16.50 19.60
N PRO A 446 4.02 -16.44 20.72
CA PRO A 446 3.53 -16.91 22.01
C PRO A 446 2.30 -16.15 22.51
N VAL A 447 2.22 -14.85 22.26
CA VAL A 447 1.04 -14.05 22.63
C VAL A 447 -0.18 -14.54 21.84
N LEU A 448 -0.06 -14.67 20.52
CA LEU A 448 -1.15 -15.16 19.66
C LEU A 448 -1.59 -16.56 20.06
N LEU A 449 -0.63 -17.46 20.32
CA LEU A 449 -0.93 -18.82 20.80
C LEU A 449 -1.70 -18.80 22.11
N SER A 450 -1.29 -17.96 23.07
CA SER A 450 -1.98 -17.85 24.35
C SER A 450 -3.42 -17.35 24.21
N LEU A 451 -3.66 -16.43 23.26
CA LEU A 451 -4.99 -15.92 22.95
C LEU A 451 -5.86 -17.02 22.31
N ILE A 452 -5.31 -17.81 21.40
CA ILE A 452 -6.00 -18.97 20.81
C ILE A 452 -6.37 -19.99 21.89
N ILE A 453 -5.42 -20.36 22.76
CA ILE A 453 -5.66 -21.30 23.87
C ILE A 453 -6.74 -20.79 24.82
N ALA A 454 -6.74 -19.49 25.12
CA ALA A 454 -7.67 -18.89 26.08
C ALA A 454 -9.09 -18.69 25.52
N ASN A 455 -9.21 -18.37 24.24
CA ASN A 455 -10.44 -17.85 23.66
C ASN A 455 -11.04 -18.72 22.55
N SER A 456 -10.42 -19.83 22.13
CA SER A 456 -11.00 -20.74 21.13
C SER A 456 -11.21 -22.16 21.65
N ASP A 457 -11.83 -23.00 20.83
CA ASP A 457 -12.02 -24.42 21.09
C ASP A 457 -10.78 -25.28 20.80
N TYR A 458 -9.64 -24.65 20.48
CA TYR A 458 -8.39 -25.32 20.07
C TYR A 458 -7.96 -26.46 21.02
N VAL A 459 -8.00 -26.24 22.34
CA VAL A 459 -7.63 -27.28 23.31
C VAL A 459 -8.68 -28.40 23.35
N ALA A 460 -9.97 -28.06 23.26
CA ALA A 460 -11.06 -29.02 23.25
C ALA A 460 -11.05 -29.91 21.98
N ARG A 461 -10.54 -29.39 20.86
CA ARG A 461 -10.31 -30.13 19.60
C ARG A 461 -9.07 -31.03 19.63
N GLY A 462 -8.35 -31.11 20.75
CA GLY A 462 -7.19 -31.99 20.92
C GLY A 462 -5.82 -31.29 20.78
N ALA A 463 -5.80 -29.95 20.75
CA ALA A 463 -4.58 -29.14 20.68
C ALA A 463 -3.67 -29.54 19.49
N HIS A 464 -4.13 -29.26 18.27
CA HIS A 464 -3.39 -29.50 17.02
C HIS A 464 -1.94 -29.01 17.12
N ARG A 465 -0.97 -29.88 16.76
CA ARG A 465 0.50 -29.66 16.93
C ARG A 465 0.98 -29.33 18.35
N GLY A 466 0.21 -29.64 19.39
CA GLY A 466 0.53 -29.33 20.78
C GLY A 466 1.89 -29.87 21.26
N ARG A 467 2.32 -31.06 20.80
CA ARG A 467 3.64 -31.62 21.15
C ARG A 467 4.79 -30.79 20.57
N GLU A 468 4.67 -30.36 19.32
CA GLU A 468 5.70 -29.54 18.66
C GLU A 468 5.74 -28.14 19.26
N LEU A 469 4.59 -27.57 19.58
CA LEU A 469 4.49 -26.30 20.31
C LEU A 469 5.16 -26.37 21.69
N ILE A 470 4.96 -27.46 22.44
CA ILE A 470 5.65 -27.67 23.73
C ILE A 470 7.17 -27.64 23.53
N THR A 471 7.68 -28.31 22.49
CA THR A 471 9.11 -28.29 22.17
C THR A 471 9.58 -26.88 21.81
N GLY A 472 8.92 -26.20 20.87
CA GLY A 472 9.27 -24.84 20.44
C GLY A 472 9.24 -23.81 21.57
N LEU A 473 8.19 -23.84 22.42
CA LEU A 473 8.09 -22.97 23.60
C LEU A 473 9.18 -23.28 24.64
N SER A 474 9.50 -24.56 24.85
CA SER A 474 10.58 -24.93 25.76
C SER A 474 11.92 -24.39 25.26
N THR A 475 12.22 -24.56 23.98
CA THR A 475 13.43 -24.01 23.34
C THR A 475 13.50 -22.50 23.47
N LEU A 476 12.40 -21.78 23.19
CA LEU A 476 12.32 -20.33 23.34
C LEU A 476 12.64 -19.88 24.78
N LEU A 477 12.11 -20.57 25.79
CA LEU A 477 12.29 -20.23 27.21
C LEU A 477 13.70 -20.57 27.74
N THR A 478 14.40 -21.52 27.12
CA THR A 478 15.77 -21.90 27.50
C THR A 478 16.85 -21.14 26.73
N THR A 479 16.49 -20.47 25.63
CA THR A 479 17.46 -19.74 24.81
C THR A 479 17.86 -18.44 25.50
N GLU A 480 19.17 -18.19 25.60
CA GLU A 480 19.70 -16.92 26.09
C GLU A 480 19.38 -15.80 25.08
N LEU A 481 18.67 -14.78 25.55
CA LEU A 481 18.28 -13.63 24.73
C LEU A 481 19.35 -12.55 24.76
N PRO A 482 19.65 -11.88 23.64
CA PRO A 482 20.50 -10.68 23.65
C PRO A 482 19.87 -9.58 24.51
N ASP A 483 20.70 -8.80 25.21
CA ASP A 483 20.26 -7.70 26.09
C ASP A 483 19.39 -6.66 25.35
N GLU A 484 19.61 -6.47 24.04
CA GLU A 484 18.86 -5.55 23.16
C GLU A 484 17.38 -5.94 22.95
N VAL A 485 16.99 -7.14 23.36
CA VAL A 485 15.66 -7.70 23.14
C VAL A 485 14.75 -7.51 24.37
N ASN A 486 15.24 -6.98 25.49
CA ASN A 486 14.47 -6.82 26.72
C ASN A 486 13.49 -5.62 26.68
N THR A 487 12.37 -5.79 25.99
CA THR A 487 11.29 -4.81 25.87
C THR A 487 10.02 -5.32 26.56
N ALA A 488 9.05 -4.43 26.84
CA ALA A 488 7.76 -4.84 27.40
C ALA A 488 7.04 -5.91 26.55
N CYS A 489 7.28 -5.91 25.22
CA CYS A 489 6.74 -6.90 24.30
C CYS A 489 7.38 -8.27 24.49
N SER A 490 8.71 -8.34 24.65
CA SER A 490 9.39 -9.62 24.88
C SER A 490 9.09 -10.20 26.25
N THR A 491 9.00 -9.36 27.30
CA THR A 491 8.57 -9.80 28.63
C THR A 491 7.19 -10.44 28.58
N ARG A 492 6.21 -9.74 27.97
CA ARG A 492 4.85 -10.25 27.79
C ARG A 492 4.83 -11.56 27.01
N GLY A 493 5.60 -11.65 25.92
CA GLY A 493 5.70 -12.86 25.10
C GLY A 493 6.26 -14.05 25.87
N LEU A 494 7.31 -13.85 26.66
CA LEU A 494 7.91 -14.91 27.48
C LEU A 494 6.98 -15.37 28.61
N ASP A 495 6.28 -14.45 29.27
CA ASP A 495 5.33 -14.81 30.33
C ASP A 495 4.18 -15.66 29.77
N LEU A 496 3.63 -15.25 28.62
CA LEU A 496 2.57 -16.01 27.94
C LEU A 496 3.08 -17.32 27.34
N ALA A 497 4.35 -17.41 26.94
CA ALA A 497 4.99 -18.67 26.56
C ALA A 497 5.02 -19.66 27.73
N ARG A 498 5.38 -19.22 28.95
CA ARG A 498 5.37 -20.07 30.15
C ARG A 498 3.97 -20.58 30.48
N ILE A 499 2.97 -19.70 30.44
CA ILE A 499 1.57 -20.05 30.71
C ILE A 499 1.07 -21.06 29.67
N SER A 500 1.28 -20.78 28.38
CA SER A 500 0.84 -21.65 27.27
C SER A 500 1.49 -23.04 27.37
N LEU A 501 2.78 -23.11 27.71
CA LEU A 501 3.50 -24.37 27.89
C LEU A 501 2.88 -25.24 29.00
N GLN A 502 2.51 -24.63 30.13
CA GLN A 502 1.87 -25.34 31.25
C GLN A 502 0.48 -25.86 30.86
N LEU A 503 -0.33 -25.02 30.21
CA LEU A 503 -1.67 -25.39 29.76
C LEU A 503 -1.63 -26.54 28.75
N LEU A 504 -0.77 -26.46 27.74
CA LEU A 504 -0.61 -27.51 26.73
C LEU A 504 -0.18 -28.85 27.33
N ARG A 505 0.79 -28.84 28.26
CA ARG A 505 1.21 -30.06 28.98
C ARG A 505 0.05 -30.68 29.77
N SER A 506 -0.74 -29.84 30.45
CA SER A 506 -1.88 -30.32 31.23
C SER A 506 -3.00 -30.89 30.36
N ALA A 507 -3.24 -30.31 29.18
CA ALA A 507 -4.25 -30.77 28.23
C ALA A 507 -3.88 -32.12 27.61
N LEU A 508 -2.63 -32.28 27.17
CA LEU A 508 -2.14 -33.49 26.52
C LEU A 508 -1.83 -34.65 27.49
N GLN A 509 -1.89 -34.41 28.81
CA GLN A 509 -1.83 -35.46 29.83
C GLN A 509 -3.23 -36.03 30.17
N LYS A 510 -4.30 -35.30 29.83
CA LYS A 510 -5.69 -35.65 30.18
C LYS A 510 -6.47 -36.30 29.03
N GLY A 511 -6.01 -36.15 27.79
CA GLY A 511 -6.48 -36.88 26.61
C GLY A 511 -5.50 -37.97 26.21
#